data_AF-A0A259KZ92-F1
#
_entry.id   AF-A0A259KZ92-F1
#
_cell.length_a   1.000
_cell.length_b   1.000
_cell.length_c   1.000
_cell.angle_alpha   90.00
_cell.angle_beta   90.00
_cell.angle_gamma   90.00
#
_symmetry.space_group_name_H-M   'P 1'
#
loop_
_entity.id
_entity.type
_entity.pdbx_description
1 polymer ?
#
loop_
_entity_poly.entity_id
_entity_poly.type
_entity_poly.pdbx_seq_one_letter_code
_entity_poly.pdbx_strand_id
1 'polypeptide(L)'
;MRRIINYPPARGQKLILGLLPFIAILLIYLMASEARLAVNPGDKLIPSFSSFYGAMERLMAQPDRSNGQYLFWFDTYLSLWRLCV
;
A
#
# COMPACT_ATOMS: atom_id res chain seq x y z
N MET A 1 19.81 -39.50 -10.34
CA MET A 1 18.77 -38.65 -9.74
C MET A 1 19.00 -37.22 -10.20
N ARG A 2 18.04 -36.57 -10.89
CA ARG A 2 18.18 -35.16 -11.30
C ARG A 2 17.85 -34.25 -10.12
N ARG A 3 18.69 -33.26 -9.84
CA ARG A 3 18.51 -32.31 -8.73
C ARG A 3 17.52 -31.21 -9.14
N ILE A 4 16.60 -30.86 -8.24
CA ILE A 4 15.59 -29.79 -8.46
C ILE A 4 16.26 -28.45 -8.82
N ILE A 5 17.45 -28.20 -8.27
CA ILE A 5 18.24 -26.98 -8.55
C ILE A 5 18.63 -26.80 -10.03
N ASN A 6 18.62 -27.87 -10.83
CA ASN A 6 18.98 -27.81 -12.26
C ASN A 6 17.78 -27.43 -13.16
N TYR A 7 16.59 -27.24 -12.58
CA TYR A 7 15.39 -26.86 -13.31
C TYR A 7 15.10 -25.38 -13.10
N PRO A 8 15.43 -24.50 -14.07
CA PRO A 8 15.07 -23.10 -13.95
C PRO A 8 13.53 -22.99 -13.97
N PRO A 9 12.94 -22.23 -13.04
CA PRO A 9 11.49 -22.05 -12.99
C PRO A 9 10.97 -21.44 -14.28
N ALA A 10 9.80 -21.91 -14.73
CA ALA A 10 9.10 -21.32 -15.87
C ALA A 10 8.72 -19.86 -15.59
N ARG A 11 8.41 -19.06 -16.63
CA ARG A 11 8.12 -17.62 -16.48
C ARG A 11 7.05 -17.33 -15.42
N GLY A 12 5.98 -18.13 -15.37
CA GLY A 12 4.93 -18.00 -14.34
C GLY A 12 5.43 -18.35 -12.93
N GLN A 13 6.23 -19.41 -12.78
CA GLN A 13 6.80 -19.80 -11.49
C GLN A 13 7.76 -18.73 -10.95
N LYS A 14 8.56 -18.10 -11.82
CA LYS A 14 9.44 -16.97 -11.45
C LYS A 14 8.63 -15.79 -10.88
N LEU A 15 7.51 -15.45 -11.51
CA LEU A 15 6.64 -14.37 -11.04
C LEU A 15 6.02 -14.69 -9.68
N ILE A 16 5.47 -15.90 -9.52
CA ILE A 16 4.86 -16.33 -8.25
C ILE A 16 5.90 -16.33 -7.13
N LEU A 17 7.08 -16.91 -7.36
CA LEU A 17 8.16 -16.95 -6.38
C LEU A 17 8.67 -15.53 -6.04
N GLY A 18 8.71 -14.63 -7.02
CA GLY A 18 9.07 -13.23 -6.80
C GLY A 18 8.02 -12.43 -6.02
N LEU A 19 6.73 -12.73 -6.21
CA LEU A 19 5.62 -12.08 -5.50
C LEU A 19 5.40 -12.64 -4.09
N LEU A 20 5.80 -13.89 -3.85
CA LEU A 20 5.62 -14.60 -2.59
C LEU A 20 6.06 -13.80 -1.33
N PRO A 21 7.25 -13.17 -1.27
CA PRO A 21 7.63 -12.39 -0.10
C PRO A 21 6.69 -11.19 0.16
N PHE A 22 6.19 -10.55 -0.90
CA PHE A 22 5.27 -9.41 -0.77
C PHE A 22 3.89 -9.85 -0.27
N ILE A 23 3.40 -10.98 -0.78
CA ILE A 23 2.13 -11.57 -0.31
C ILE A 23 2.26 -11.97 1.16
N ALA A 24 3.39 -12.57 1.56
CA ALA A 24 3.63 -12.93 2.95
C ALA A 24 3.61 -11.68 3.87
N ILE A 25 4.28 -10.60 3.48
CA ILE A 25 4.25 -9.33 4.24
C ILE A 25 2.83 -8.76 4.32
N LEU A 26 2.09 -8.78 3.21
CA LEU A 26 0.72 -8.29 3.16
C LEU A 26 -0.20 -9.06 4.12
N LEU A 27 -0.10 -10.38 4.16
CA LEU A 27 -0.86 -11.22 5.07
C LEU A 27 -0.50 -10.95 6.54
N ILE A 28 0.79 -10.82 6.85
CA ILE A 28 1.26 -10.47 8.20
C ILE A 28 0.68 -9.10 8.61
N TYR A 29 0.72 -8.12 7.71
CA TYR A 29 0.16 -6.79 7.98
C TYR A 29 -1.35 -6.85 8.27
N LEU A 30 -2.12 -7.57 7.46
CA LEU A 30 -3.56 -7.74 7.66
C LEU A 30 -3.88 -8.31 9.05
N MET A 31 -3.22 -9.42 9.40
CA MET A 31 -3.41 -10.07 10.70
C MET A 31 -2.99 -9.17 11.87
N ALA A 32 -1.86 -8.47 11.74
CA ALA A 32 -1.37 -7.56 12.77
C ALA A 32 -2.27 -6.32 12.93
N SER A 33 -2.80 -5.79 11.84
CA SER A 33 -3.74 -4.66 11.85
C SER A 33 -5.02 -5.04 12.60
N GLU A 34 -5.64 -6.17 12.26
CA GLU A 34 -6.87 -6.63 12.93
C GLU A 34 -6.64 -6.87 14.43
N ALA A 35 -5.53 -7.55 14.79
CA ALA A 35 -5.20 -7.80 16.18
C ALA A 35 -5.04 -6.51 16.99
N ARG A 36 -4.45 -5.47 16.40
CA ARG A 36 -4.31 -4.15 17.05
C ARG A 36 -5.64 -3.40 17.12
N LEU A 37 -6.41 -3.41 16.05
CA LEU A 37 -7.71 -2.72 16.00
C LEU A 37 -8.74 -3.34 16.96
N ALA A 38 -8.67 -4.65 17.19
CA ALA A 38 -9.49 -5.33 18.19
C ALA A 38 -9.23 -4.82 19.62
N VAL A 39 -7.99 -4.43 19.91
CA VAL A 39 -7.60 -3.85 21.22
C VAL A 39 -7.83 -2.34 21.25
N ASN A 40 -7.54 -1.64 20.14
CA ASN A 40 -7.69 -0.20 20.01
C ASN A 40 -8.30 0.16 18.64
N PRO A 41 -9.61 0.41 18.57
CA PRO A 41 -10.28 0.76 17.31
C PRO A 41 -9.76 2.06 16.67
N GLY A 42 -9.13 2.95 17.43
CA GLY A 42 -8.57 4.22 16.97
C GLY A 42 -7.07 4.17 16.66
N ASP A 43 -6.49 2.98 16.50
CA ASP A 43 -5.07 2.81 16.26
C ASP A 43 -4.63 3.43 14.92
N LYS A 44 -3.72 4.40 14.99
CA LYS A 44 -3.18 5.10 13.82
C LYS A 44 -1.89 4.48 13.28
N LEU A 45 -1.26 3.56 14.02
CA LEU A 45 0.04 2.99 13.66
C LEU A 45 -0.10 1.92 12.57
N ILE A 46 -1.11 1.05 12.68
CA ILE A 46 -1.40 0.00 11.69
C ILE A 46 -2.89 0.08 11.30
N PRO A 47 -3.28 1.13 10.56
CA PRO A 47 -4.68 1.34 10.19
C PRO A 47 -5.19 0.20 9.30
N SER A 48 -6.51 -0.04 9.30
CA SER A 48 -7.10 -0.99 8.35
C SER A 48 -6.96 -0.47 6.91
N PHE A 49 -6.97 -1.38 5.93
CA PHE A 49 -7.01 -0.99 4.52
C PHE A 49 -8.21 -0.11 4.17
N SER A 50 -9.38 -0.36 4.78
CA SER A 50 -10.57 0.45 4.55
C SER A 50 -10.41 1.88 5.06
N SER A 51 -9.82 2.05 6.24
CA SER A 51 -9.57 3.38 6.82
C SER A 51 -8.53 4.16 6.01
N PHE A 52 -7.48 3.48 5.55
CA PHE A 52 -6.48 4.06 4.64
C PHE A 52 -7.13 4.50 3.33
N TYR A 53 -7.93 3.63 2.69
CA TYR A 53 -8.62 3.94 1.45
C TYR A 53 -9.57 5.13 1.62
N GLY A 54 -10.37 5.15 2.68
CA GLY A 54 -11.27 6.27 2.95
C GLY A 54 -10.54 7.59 3.29
N ALA A 55 -9.33 7.53 3.85
CA ALA A 55 -8.50 8.73 3.98
C ALA A 55 -7.98 9.20 2.61
N MET A 56 -7.49 8.28 1.78
CA MET A 56 -6.95 8.59 0.46
C MET A 56 -8.04 9.14 -0.48
N GLU A 57 -9.22 8.52 -0.50
CA GLU A 57 -10.38 8.98 -1.27
C GLU A 57 -10.73 10.43 -0.92
N ARG A 58 -10.79 10.77 0.38
CA ARG A 58 -11.03 12.15 0.81
C ARG A 58 -9.98 13.12 0.26
N LEU A 59 -8.70 12.75 0.29
CA LEU A 59 -7.61 13.62 -0.19
C LEU A 59 -7.60 13.79 -1.71
N MET A 60 -7.98 12.74 -2.45
CA MET A 60 -7.93 12.72 -3.92
C MET A 60 -9.20 13.24 -4.58
N ALA A 61 -10.37 13.00 -3.98
CA ALA A 61 -11.67 13.15 -4.61
C ALA A 61 -12.60 14.16 -3.91
N GLN A 62 -12.21 14.72 -2.77
CA GLN A 62 -12.96 15.79 -2.12
C GLN A 62 -12.17 17.10 -2.17
N PRO A 63 -12.77 18.21 -2.64
CA PRO A 63 -12.13 19.50 -2.59
C PRO A 63 -12.06 20.00 -1.14
N ASP A 64 -10.93 20.61 -0.77
CA ASP A 64 -10.75 21.23 0.54
C ASP A 64 -11.72 22.41 0.70
N ARG A 65 -12.31 22.53 1.89
CA ARG A 65 -13.30 23.57 2.22
C ARG A 65 -12.71 24.98 2.24
N SER A 66 -11.41 25.10 2.48
CA SER A 66 -10.72 26.39 2.64
C SER A 66 -10.37 27.04 1.31
N ASN A 67 -10.03 26.26 0.28
CA ASN A 67 -9.49 26.76 -0.98
C ASN A 67 -10.10 26.09 -2.24
N GLY A 68 -10.93 25.07 -2.09
CA GLY A 68 -11.57 24.34 -3.18
C GLY A 68 -10.66 23.39 -3.96
N GLN A 69 -9.41 23.20 -3.53
CA GLN A 69 -8.43 22.38 -4.25
C GLN A 69 -8.48 20.92 -3.80
N TYR A 70 -8.15 20.00 -4.71
CA TYR A 70 -7.93 18.61 -4.37
C TYR A 70 -6.52 18.43 -3.81
N LEU A 71 -6.44 18.25 -2.48
CA LEU A 71 -5.19 18.35 -1.74
C LEU A 71 -4.10 17.41 -2.29
N PHE A 72 -4.43 16.14 -2.55
CA PHE A 72 -3.47 15.16 -3.04
C PHE A 72 -2.82 15.59 -4.36
N TRP A 73 -3.65 16.01 -5.33
CA TRP A 73 -3.17 16.35 -6.67
C TRP A 73 -2.35 17.63 -6.67
N PHE A 74 -2.82 18.64 -5.93
CA PHE A 74 -2.13 19.92 -5.84
C PHE A 74 -0.76 19.78 -5.17
N ASP A 75 -0.69 19.07 -4.04
CA ASP A 75 0.58 18.85 -3.32
C ASP A 75 1.56 17.99 -4.14
N THR A 76 1.05 16.98 -4.86
CA THR A 76 1.85 16.17 -5.78
C THR A 76 2.44 17.02 -6.90
N TYR A 77 1.63 17.88 -7.53
CA TYR A 77 2.09 18.79 -8.57
C TYR A 77 3.16 19.76 -8.06
N LEU A 78 2.94 20.40 -6.92
CA LEU A 78 3.92 21.32 -6.33
C LEU A 78 5.21 20.61 -5.94
N SER A 79 5.14 19.39 -5.43
CA SER A 79 6.31 18.58 -5.09
C SER A 79 7.13 18.23 -6.34
N LEU A 80 6.47 17.83 -7.43
CA LEU A 80 7.14 17.57 -8.71
C LEU A 80 7.73 18.85 -9.31
N TRP A 81 7.01 19.96 -9.27
CA TRP A 81 7.51 21.25 -9.71
C TRP A 81 8.79 21.66 -8.98
N ARG A 82 8.82 21.51 -7.65
CA ARG A 82 10.01 21.79 -6.83
C ARG A 82 11.22 20.91 -7.15
N LEU A 83 11.03 19.70 -7.67
CA LEU A 83 12.13 18.84 -8.08
C LEU A 83 12.71 19.23 -9.44
N CYS A 84 11.94 19.95 -10.26
CA CYS A 84 12.33 20.37 -11.61
C CYS A 84 12.98 21.76 -11.66
N VAL A 85 12.86 22.57 -10.60
CA VAL A 85 13.42 23.92 -10.48
C VAL A 85 14.58 23.91 -9.50
#